data_AF-A0A2Y9RUM4-F1
#
_entry.id   AF-A0A2Y9RUM4-F1
#
_cell.length_a   1.000
_cell.length_b   1.000
_cell.length_c   1.000
_cell.angle_alpha   90.00
_cell.angle_beta   90.00
_cell.angle_gamma   90.00
#
_symmetry.space_group_name_H-M   'P 1'
#
loop_
_entity.id
_entity.type
_entity.pdbx_description
1 polymer ?
#
loop_
_entity_poly.entity_id
_entity_poly.type
_entity_poly.pdbx_seq_one_letter_code
_entity_poly.pdbx_strand_id
1 'polypeptide(L)'
;MMYTMKKEYVFWASVCLLLSRAPAPLKAGSEEGAKLTNLTDIKLPPLKLINSFCALKADDGPCRAMMKRFFFNIHTQQCEEFVYGGCEGNQNRFESLEECKEKCTRDYQKIMKTALQKGKPEFCFLEEDAGICRGYITRYFYNNQSKQCERFKYGGCLGNLNNFESLEECKNTCEDSVSNFQVDDFRIELDAVNNSLTPRPTKVPRILGFHGPSWCLTPADRGLCQANESRFYYNSNTGKCHPFKYSGCGGNENNFTSKLGCITTCKKGFIQRKSKGGAIKIKRKRKKPQVKTVYKEMFVKKI
;
A
#
# COMPACT_ATOMS: atom_id res chain seq x y z
N MET A 1 -82.03 8.58 48.01
CA MET A 1 -80.89 9.03 48.84
C MET A 1 -79.64 8.95 47.97
N MET A 2 -79.28 10.07 47.35
CA MET A 2 -78.11 10.19 46.48
C MET A 2 -76.87 10.34 47.34
N TYR A 3 -75.83 9.54 47.11
CA TYR A 3 -74.46 9.92 47.47
C TYR A 3 -73.51 9.49 46.36
N THR A 4 -73.25 10.41 45.45
CA THR A 4 -72.19 10.38 44.45
C THR A 4 -70.85 10.65 45.16
N MET A 5 -70.01 9.63 45.32
CA MET A 5 -68.63 9.79 45.77
C MET A 5 -67.70 9.91 44.56
N LYS A 6 -66.92 11.00 44.55
CA LYS A 6 -66.09 11.49 43.44
C LYS A 6 -64.91 10.56 43.12
N LYS A 7 -64.64 10.41 41.83
CA LYS A 7 -63.68 9.49 41.19
C LYS A 7 -62.19 9.82 41.41
N GLU A 8 -61.84 10.66 42.39
CA GLU A 8 -60.46 11.09 42.64
C GLU A 8 -59.82 10.55 43.93
N TYR A 9 -60.58 9.85 44.79
CA TYR A 9 -60.05 9.30 46.04
C TYR A 9 -59.53 7.86 45.95
N VAL A 10 -59.68 7.20 44.79
CA VAL A 10 -59.15 5.84 44.57
C VAL A 10 -57.68 5.86 44.13
N PHE A 11 -57.17 7.00 43.65
CA PHE A 11 -55.81 7.08 43.09
C PHE A 11 -54.71 7.39 44.12
N TRP A 12 -55.07 7.81 45.35
CA TRP A 12 -54.11 8.11 46.41
C TRP A 12 -53.99 7.02 47.48
N ALA A 13 -54.92 6.07 47.55
CA ALA A 13 -54.86 4.95 48.51
C ALA A 13 -53.89 3.83 48.11
N SER A 14 -53.55 3.72 46.81
CA SER A 14 -52.57 2.73 46.33
C SER A 14 -51.10 3.18 46.43
N VAL A 15 -50.83 4.48 46.60
CA VAL A 15 -49.46 5.03 46.70
C VAL A 15 -48.90 4.95 48.13
N CYS A 16 -49.75 4.85 49.15
CA CYS A 16 -49.31 4.77 50.55
C CYS A 16 -49.06 3.33 51.07
N LEU A 17 -49.43 2.28 50.32
CA LEU A 17 -49.28 0.88 50.75
C LEU A 17 -47.96 0.21 50.29
N LEU A 18 -47.13 0.89 49.48
CA LEU A 18 -45.82 0.36 49.04
C LEU A 18 -44.61 1.04 49.70
N LEU A 19 -44.82 1.99 50.62
CA LEU A 19 -43.74 2.75 51.31
C LEU A 19 -43.55 2.38 52.80
N SER A 20 -43.84 1.13 53.20
CA SER A 20 -43.71 0.71 54.61
C SER A 20 -42.93 -0.58 54.86
N ARG A 21 -42.04 -0.99 53.95
CA ARG A 21 -41.12 -2.11 54.21
C ARG A 21 -39.66 -1.76 53.96
N ALA A 22 -39.09 -0.99 54.89
CA ALA A 22 -37.65 -0.84 55.06
C ALA A 22 -37.24 -1.47 56.40
N PRO A 23 -36.25 -2.39 56.44
CA PRO A 23 -35.42 -2.60 57.61
C PRO A 23 -34.21 -1.66 57.58
N ALA A 24 -33.86 -1.15 58.76
CA ALA A 24 -32.78 -0.21 59.04
C ALA A 24 -31.37 -0.90 59.09
N PRO A 25 -30.26 -0.20 59.42
CA PRO A 25 -29.03 -0.20 58.61
C PRO A 25 -27.88 -1.04 59.21
N LEU A 26 -26.98 -1.54 58.36
CA LEU A 26 -25.69 -2.10 58.78
C LEU A 26 -24.53 -1.17 58.41
N LYS A 27 -23.61 -1.04 59.36
CA LYS A 27 -22.48 -0.10 59.42
C LYS A 27 -21.41 -0.36 58.35
N ALA A 28 -20.89 0.76 57.85
CA ALA A 28 -19.50 1.11 57.57
C ALA A 28 -18.46 -0.03 57.42
N GLY A 29 -18.03 -0.24 56.19
CA GLY A 29 -16.64 -0.57 55.83
C GLY A 29 -16.17 0.49 54.84
N SER A 30 -15.16 1.27 55.24
CA SER A 30 -14.43 2.18 54.36
C SER A 30 -13.64 1.38 53.33
N GLU A 31 -13.69 1.77 52.06
CA GLU A 31 -12.49 2.11 51.27
C GLU A 31 -12.89 2.56 49.84
N GLU A 32 -12.49 3.81 49.56
CA GLU A 32 -11.97 4.29 48.27
C GLU A 32 -12.94 4.55 47.11
N GLY A 33 -13.43 5.80 47.08
CA GLY A 33 -13.06 6.70 45.98
C GLY A 33 -13.75 6.47 44.64
N ALA A 34 -14.99 6.95 44.54
CA ALA A 34 -15.55 7.36 43.26
C ALA A 34 -14.65 8.42 42.61
N LYS A 35 -13.96 8.07 41.53
CA LYS A 35 -13.54 9.02 40.50
C LYS A 35 -14.27 8.66 39.22
N LEU A 36 -15.44 9.28 39.05
CA LEU A 36 -16.13 9.40 37.78
C LEU A 36 -15.23 10.21 36.83
N THR A 37 -14.33 9.55 36.12
CA THR A 37 -13.64 10.13 34.96
C THR A 37 -14.36 9.68 33.70
N ASN A 38 -14.87 10.67 32.98
CA ASN A 38 -15.55 10.59 31.69
C ASN A 38 -15.18 9.37 30.84
N LEU A 39 -16.21 8.63 30.44
CA LEU A 39 -16.15 7.59 29.41
C LEU A 39 -16.05 8.20 27.99
N THR A 40 -15.21 9.23 27.85
CA THR A 40 -14.84 9.82 26.56
C THR A 40 -13.38 9.44 26.32
N ASP A 41 -13.14 8.81 25.17
CA ASP A 41 -11.82 8.45 24.63
C ASP A 41 -11.24 7.09 25.07
N ILE A 42 -12.04 6.03 24.97
CA ILE A 42 -11.46 4.81 24.39
C ILE A 42 -11.20 5.17 22.92
N LYS A 43 -10.01 5.69 22.64
CA LYS A 43 -9.53 5.87 21.27
C LYS A 43 -9.35 4.48 20.69
N LEU A 44 -10.44 3.90 20.18
CA LEU A 44 -10.35 2.64 19.45
C LEU A 44 -9.29 2.84 18.36
N PRO A 45 -8.34 1.89 18.24
CA PRO A 45 -7.30 1.99 17.23
C PRO A 45 -7.95 2.21 15.86
N PRO A 46 -7.35 3.03 14.98
CA PRO A 46 -7.93 3.30 13.67
C PRO A 46 -8.17 1.97 12.96
N LEU A 47 -9.44 1.67 12.70
CA LEU A 47 -9.86 0.43 12.06
C LEU A 47 -9.27 0.36 10.66
N LYS A 48 -8.23 -0.44 10.49
CA LYS A 48 -7.75 -0.86 9.18
C LYS A 48 -8.58 -2.05 8.72
N LEU A 49 -9.67 -1.76 8.03
CA LEU A 49 -10.49 -2.78 7.38
C LEU A 49 -9.69 -3.45 6.26
N ILE A 50 -9.90 -4.76 6.09
CA ILE A 50 -9.31 -5.52 4.98
C ILE A 50 -9.97 -5.12 3.68
N ASN A 51 -11.29 -4.93 3.69
CA ASN A 51 -12.07 -4.52 2.53
C ASN A 51 -12.86 -3.25 2.86
N SER A 52 -12.86 -2.27 1.96
CA SER A 52 -13.54 -0.99 2.21
C SER A 52 -15.05 -1.11 2.31
N PHE A 53 -15.64 -2.08 1.60
CA PHE A 53 -17.08 -2.29 1.62
C PHE A 53 -17.59 -2.65 3.01
N CYS A 54 -16.76 -3.22 3.88
CA CYS A 54 -17.13 -3.49 5.28
C CYS A 54 -17.51 -2.21 6.04
N ALA A 55 -17.11 -1.02 5.56
CA ALA A 55 -17.51 0.25 6.17
C ALA A 55 -18.87 0.78 5.71
N LEU A 56 -19.49 0.16 4.71
CA LEU A 56 -20.81 0.57 4.22
C LEU A 56 -21.89 0.24 5.26
N LYS A 57 -22.97 0.99 5.28
CA LYS A 57 -24.12 0.66 6.15
C LYS A 57 -24.87 -0.54 5.58
N ALA A 58 -25.60 -1.27 6.44
CA ALA A 58 -26.64 -2.18 5.97
C ALA A 58 -27.60 -1.44 5.03
N ASP A 59 -27.94 -2.07 3.92
CA ASP A 59 -28.82 -1.50 2.91
C ASP A 59 -29.85 -2.53 2.48
N ASP A 60 -31.09 -2.32 2.93
CA ASP A 60 -32.22 -3.19 2.70
C ASP A 60 -32.64 -3.17 1.22
N GLY A 61 -32.26 -2.14 0.46
CA GLY A 61 -32.71 -1.91 -0.91
C GLY A 61 -34.21 -1.56 -0.99
N PRO A 62 -34.73 -1.31 -2.20
CA PRO A 62 -36.11 -0.87 -2.39
C PRO A 62 -37.14 -2.01 -2.40
N CYS A 63 -36.70 -3.26 -2.55
CA CYS A 63 -37.57 -4.43 -2.55
C CYS A 63 -38.05 -4.81 -1.14
N ARG A 64 -39.10 -5.63 -1.04
CA ARG A 64 -39.80 -5.95 0.22
C ARG A 64 -39.75 -7.42 0.63
N ALA A 65 -38.79 -8.19 0.12
CA ALA A 65 -38.54 -9.53 0.63
C ALA A 65 -37.99 -9.46 2.07
N MET A 66 -38.18 -10.51 2.85
CA MET A 66 -37.63 -10.60 4.21
C MET A 66 -36.47 -11.61 4.23
N MET A 67 -35.34 -11.23 3.63
CA MET A 67 -34.18 -12.11 3.54
C MET A 67 -33.21 -11.80 4.67
N LYS A 68 -33.05 -12.73 5.62
CA LYS A 68 -32.01 -12.61 6.65
C LYS A 68 -30.63 -12.62 6.00
N ARG A 69 -29.83 -11.59 6.27
CA ARG A 69 -28.44 -11.43 5.82
C ARG A 69 -27.59 -10.87 6.95
N PHE A 70 -26.29 -10.84 6.77
CA PHE A 70 -25.33 -10.30 7.73
C PHE A 70 -24.57 -9.12 7.13
N PHE A 71 -24.21 -8.15 7.95
CA PHE A 71 -23.35 -7.02 7.57
C PHE A 71 -22.34 -6.72 8.68
N PHE A 72 -21.21 -6.13 8.34
CA PHE A 72 -20.25 -5.66 9.33
C PHE A 72 -20.65 -4.27 9.84
N ASN A 73 -20.94 -4.16 11.13
CA ASN A 73 -21.22 -2.89 11.78
C ASN A 73 -19.92 -2.29 12.32
N ILE A 74 -19.47 -1.20 11.72
CA ILE A 74 -18.23 -0.51 12.11
C ILE A 74 -18.28 0.09 13.52
N HIS A 75 -19.47 0.40 14.04
CA HIS A 75 -19.62 1.03 15.34
C HIS A 75 -19.45 0.01 16.47
N THR A 76 -20.01 -1.18 16.30
CA THR A 76 -19.88 -2.29 17.24
C THR A 76 -18.65 -3.17 16.94
N GLN A 77 -18.07 -3.02 15.75
CA GLN A 77 -17.00 -3.85 15.19
C GLN A 77 -17.38 -5.33 15.12
N GLN A 78 -18.66 -5.60 14.86
CA GLN A 78 -19.21 -6.95 14.83
C GLN A 78 -20.02 -7.18 13.56
N CYS A 79 -20.11 -8.45 13.17
CA CYS A 79 -21.03 -8.88 12.15
C CYS A 79 -22.41 -9.07 12.77
N GLU A 80 -23.39 -8.34 12.25
CA GLU A 80 -24.77 -8.27 12.75
C GLU A 80 -25.76 -8.71 11.69
N GLU A 81 -26.93 -9.16 12.12
CA GLU A 81 -28.02 -9.57 11.24
C GLU A 81 -28.86 -8.37 10.80
N PHE A 82 -29.32 -8.37 9.55
CA PHE A 82 -30.28 -7.41 9.03
C PHE A 82 -31.23 -8.05 8.02
N VAL A 83 -32.30 -7.34 7.66
CA VAL A 83 -33.31 -7.80 6.71
C VAL A 83 -33.05 -7.16 5.34
N TYR A 84 -32.60 -7.98 4.38
CA TYR A 84 -32.44 -7.54 3.00
C TYR A 84 -33.74 -7.70 2.21
N GLY A 85 -34.12 -6.62 1.53
CA GLY A 85 -35.32 -6.49 0.72
C GLY A 85 -35.34 -7.33 -0.56
N GLY A 86 -34.21 -7.92 -0.96
CA GLY A 86 -34.11 -8.86 -2.08
C GLY A 86 -33.64 -8.27 -3.40
N CYS A 87 -33.43 -6.95 -3.49
CA CYS A 87 -32.81 -6.32 -4.66
C CYS A 87 -31.93 -5.12 -4.28
N GLU A 88 -31.02 -4.74 -5.18
CA GLU A 88 -30.04 -3.67 -4.99
C GLU A 88 -29.17 -3.85 -3.73
N GLY A 89 -29.08 -2.82 -2.89
CA GLY A 89 -28.20 -2.80 -1.73
C GLY A 89 -26.73 -2.56 -2.08
N ASN A 90 -25.85 -2.97 -1.17
CA ASN A 90 -24.41 -2.81 -1.34
C ASN A 90 -23.63 -4.09 -0.97
N GLN A 91 -22.29 -4.00 -1.07
CA GLN A 91 -21.37 -5.12 -0.87
C GLN A 91 -21.22 -5.56 0.60
N ASN A 92 -21.63 -4.76 1.59
CA ASN A 92 -21.63 -5.15 3.00
C ASN A 92 -22.85 -6.03 3.32
N ARG A 93 -22.96 -7.16 2.63
CA ARG A 93 -24.08 -8.09 2.75
C ARG A 93 -23.59 -9.51 2.49
N PHE A 94 -23.69 -10.35 3.50
CA PHE A 94 -23.19 -11.71 3.51
C PHE A 94 -24.31 -12.71 3.81
N GLU A 95 -24.15 -13.93 3.34
CA GLU A 95 -25.14 -14.99 3.55
C GLU A 95 -25.05 -15.61 4.94
N SER A 96 -23.84 -15.63 5.51
CA SER A 96 -23.58 -16.18 6.84
C SER A 96 -22.76 -15.22 7.70
N LEU A 97 -22.86 -15.43 9.03
CA LEU A 97 -22.07 -14.72 10.01
C LEU A 97 -20.57 -15.00 9.81
N GLU A 98 -20.24 -16.23 9.42
CA GLU A 98 -18.88 -16.72 9.19
C GLU A 98 -18.26 -16.01 7.98
N GLU A 99 -19.00 -15.88 6.88
CA GLU A 99 -18.54 -15.16 5.68
C GLU A 99 -18.24 -13.69 6.01
N CYS A 100 -19.13 -13.03 6.76
CA CYS A 100 -18.93 -11.66 7.20
C CYS A 100 -17.65 -11.53 8.04
N LYS A 101 -17.47 -12.42 9.03
CA LYS A 101 -16.29 -12.41 9.90
C LYS A 101 -15.00 -12.64 9.12
N GLU A 102 -15.01 -13.57 8.18
CA GLU A 102 -13.86 -13.83 7.33
C GLU A 102 -13.47 -12.60 6.50
N LYS A 103 -14.45 -11.92 5.90
CA LYS A 103 -14.23 -10.76 5.02
C LYS A 103 -13.94 -9.45 5.76
N CYS A 104 -14.46 -9.28 6.98
CA CYS A 104 -14.43 -7.99 7.67
C CYS A 104 -13.77 -7.99 9.06
N THR A 105 -13.67 -9.13 9.75
CA THR A 105 -13.14 -9.19 11.14
C THR A 105 -11.82 -9.93 11.27
N ARG A 106 -11.21 -10.44 10.20
CA ARG A 106 -9.91 -11.11 10.31
C ARG A 106 -8.87 -10.14 10.88
N ASP A 107 -8.32 -10.49 12.03
CA ASP A 107 -7.23 -9.74 12.65
C ASP A 107 -6.05 -9.64 11.65
N TYR A 108 -5.61 -8.40 11.39
CA TYR A 108 -4.42 -8.07 10.62
C TYR A 108 -3.19 -8.92 11.00
N GLN A 109 -3.13 -9.38 12.26
CA GLN A 109 -2.04 -10.18 12.81
C GLN A 109 -2.04 -11.64 12.32
N LYS A 110 -3.19 -12.20 11.93
CA LYS A 110 -3.29 -13.58 11.41
C LYS A 110 -2.90 -13.68 9.94
N ILE A 111 -3.22 -12.63 9.16
CA ILE A 111 -2.80 -12.43 7.76
C ILE A 111 -1.27 -12.41 7.66
N MET A 112 -0.60 -11.66 8.55
CA MET A 112 0.87 -11.58 8.56
C MET A 112 1.55 -12.89 8.98
N LYS A 113 0.91 -13.71 9.82
CA LYS A 113 1.46 -15.02 10.24
C LYS A 113 1.26 -16.13 9.21
N THR A 114 0.25 -16.06 8.35
CA THR A 114 -0.01 -17.08 7.32
C THR A 114 0.71 -16.80 6.00
N ALA A 115 1.24 -15.59 5.82
CA ALA A 115 1.96 -15.13 4.62
C ALA A 115 3.36 -15.72 4.37
N LEU A 116 3.95 -16.50 5.29
CA LEU A 116 5.28 -17.07 5.05
C LEU A 116 5.26 -18.32 4.14
N GLN A 117 4.09 -18.75 3.66
CA GLN A 117 4.00 -20.00 2.88
C GLN A 117 4.15 -19.85 1.36
N LYS A 118 4.13 -18.63 0.79
CA LYS A 118 4.12 -18.43 -0.69
C LYS A 118 4.90 -17.21 -1.20
N GLY A 119 5.95 -16.80 -0.51
CA GLY A 119 6.90 -15.79 -1.02
C GLY A 119 6.39 -14.33 -1.05
N LYS A 120 5.10 -14.06 -0.81
CA LYS A 120 4.54 -12.69 -0.71
C LYS A 120 3.33 -12.57 0.24
N PRO A 121 3.04 -11.36 0.74
CA PRO A 121 1.91 -11.11 1.65
C PRO A 121 0.54 -11.48 1.06
N GLU A 122 -0.39 -11.95 1.90
CA GLU A 122 -1.76 -12.33 1.49
C GLU A 122 -2.51 -11.16 0.85
N PHE A 123 -2.26 -9.92 1.31
CA PHE A 123 -2.92 -8.75 0.73
C PHE A 123 -2.56 -8.50 -0.73
N CYS A 124 -1.44 -9.02 -1.22
CA CYS A 124 -1.10 -8.95 -2.64
C CYS A 124 -2.10 -9.73 -3.51
N PHE A 125 -2.89 -10.64 -2.95
CA PHE A 125 -3.90 -11.40 -3.68
C PHE A 125 -5.29 -10.75 -3.65
N LEU A 126 -5.45 -9.64 -2.93
CA LEU A 126 -6.70 -8.87 -2.93
C LEU A 126 -6.87 -8.13 -4.26
N GLU A 127 -8.09 -7.91 -4.68
CA GLU A 127 -8.40 -7.08 -5.86
C GLU A 127 -8.12 -5.60 -5.56
N GLU A 128 -8.13 -4.73 -6.57
CA GLU A 128 -8.07 -3.28 -6.33
C GLU A 128 -9.33 -2.78 -5.61
N ASP A 129 -9.16 -1.87 -4.66
CA ASP A 129 -10.28 -1.29 -3.92
C ASP A 129 -10.15 0.24 -3.87
N ALA A 130 -10.97 0.90 -4.69
CA ALA A 130 -11.01 2.35 -4.77
C ALA A 130 -11.48 3.01 -3.45
N GLY A 131 -12.13 2.26 -2.55
CA GLY A 131 -12.74 2.81 -1.36
C GLY A 131 -13.99 3.65 -1.65
N ILE A 132 -14.60 4.15 -0.57
CA ILE A 132 -15.88 4.89 -0.65
C ILE A 132 -15.73 6.36 -1.03
N CYS A 133 -14.52 6.91 -0.86
CA CYS A 133 -14.28 8.32 -1.15
C CYS A 133 -14.20 8.57 -2.66
N ARG A 134 -14.50 9.80 -3.09
CA ARG A 134 -14.61 10.17 -4.51
C ARG A 134 -13.37 10.90 -5.05
N GLY A 135 -12.23 10.75 -4.39
CA GLY A 135 -10.94 11.25 -4.86
C GLY A 135 -10.51 10.59 -6.16
N TYR A 136 -9.56 11.23 -6.83
CA TYR A 136 -8.92 10.75 -8.06
C TYR A 136 -7.42 10.66 -7.81
N ILE A 137 -7.01 9.74 -6.94
CA ILE A 137 -5.61 9.56 -6.54
C ILE A 137 -5.06 8.34 -7.26
N THR A 138 -4.02 8.53 -8.08
CA THR A 138 -3.33 7.39 -8.71
C THR A 138 -2.58 6.60 -7.65
N ARG A 139 -2.88 5.31 -7.56
CA ARG A 139 -2.20 4.33 -6.72
C ARG A 139 -1.87 3.09 -7.53
N TYR A 140 -1.10 2.19 -6.96
CA TYR A 140 -0.72 0.94 -7.59
C TYR A 140 -1.24 -0.24 -6.78
N PHE A 141 -1.62 -1.32 -7.45
CA PHE A 141 -2.00 -2.58 -6.83
C PHE A 141 -1.37 -3.72 -7.61
N TYR A 142 -1.14 -4.86 -6.95
CA TYR A 142 -0.68 -6.06 -7.61
C TYR A 142 -1.88 -6.80 -8.21
N ASN A 143 -1.93 -6.88 -9.54
CA ASN A 143 -2.96 -7.61 -10.23
C ASN A 143 -2.57 -9.10 -10.31
N ASN A 144 -3.31 -9.95 -9.60
CA ASN A 144 -3.04 -11.39 -9.56
C ASN A 144 -3.35 -12.11 -10.89
N GLN A 145 -4.11 -11.51 -11.80
CA GLN A 145 -4.37 -12.07 -13.13
C GLN A 145 -3.19 -11.81 -14.08
N SER A 146 -2.70 -10.58 -14.14
CA SER A 146 -1.56 -10.20 -14.99
C SER A 146 -0.18 -10.47 -14.36
N LYS A 147 -0.18 -10.81 -13.05
CA LYS A 147 1.00 -10.99 -12.20
C LYS A 147 1.90 -9.76 -12.12
N GLN A 148 1.33 -8.58 -12.29
CA GLN A 148 2.07 -7.31 -12.38
C GLN A 148 1.43 -6.23 -11.51
N CYS A 149 2.25 -5.28 -11.09
CA CYS A 149 1.75 -4.07 -10.47
C CYS A 149 1.15 -3.10 -11.51
N GLU A 150 -0.11 -2.77 -11.33
CA GLU A 150 -0.90 -1.91 -12.22
C GLU A 150 -1.39 -0.67 -11.49
N ARG A 151 -1.62 0.42 -12.23
CA ARG A 151 -2.18 1.66 -11.66
C ARG A 151 -3.70 1.57 -11.58
N PHE A 152 -4.28 2.06 -10.51
CA PHE A 152 -5.73 2.20 -10.35
C PHE A 152 -6.10 3.55 -9.72
N LYS A 153 -7.39 3.90 -9.80
CA LYS A 153 -7.92 5.14 -9.22
C LYS A 153 -8.39 4.87 -7.78
N TYR A 154 -7.63 5.37 -6.83
CA TYR A 154 -8.00 5.35 -5.42
C TYR A 154 -8.80 6.59 -5.00
N GLY A 155 -9.87 6.35 -4.26
CA GLY A 155 -10.82 7.35 -3.78
C GLY A 155 -10.30 8.23 -2.64
N GLY A 156 -9.20 7.86 -1.98
CA GLY A 156 -8.57 8.66 -0.92
C GLY A 156 -8.97 8.34 0.51
N CYS A 157 -9.88 7.38 0.71
CA CYS A 157 -10.13 6.83 2.04
C CYS A 157 -10.54 5.37 1.94
N LEU A 158 -10.35 4.64 3.05
CA LEU A 158 -10.57 3.19 3.12
C LEU A 158 -9.76 2.47 2.02
N GLY A 159 -10.36 1.52 1.32
CA GLY A 159 -9.65 0.60 0.44
C GLY A 159 -9.15 -0.63 1.20
N ASN A 160 -8.41 -1.46 0.48
CA ASN A 160 -7.70 -2.59 1.05
C ASN A 160 -6.18 -2.35 1.07
N LEU A 161 -5.45 -3.36 1.52
CA LEU A 161 -4.00 -3.33 1.65
C LEU A 161 -3.24 -3.43 0.32
N ASN A 162 -3.88 -3.87 -0.77
CA ASN A 162 -3.27 -3.92 -2.10
C ASN A 162 -3.28 -2.52 -2.74
N ASN A 163 -2.65 -1.55 -2.07
CA ASN A 163 -2.70 -0.14 -2.42
C ASN A 163 -1.39 0.53 -2.04
N PHE A 164 -0.55 0.77 -3.05
CA PHE A 164 0.79 1.30 -2.92
C PHE A 164 0.86 2.70 -3.52
N GLU A 165 1.71 3.55 -2.94
CA GLU A 165 1.89 4.92 -3.41
C GLU A 165 2.72 4.97 -4.68
N SER A 166 3.66 4.04 -4.82
CA SER A 166 4.54 3.93 -5.98
C SER A 166 4.50 2.54 -6.63
N LEU A 167 4.84 2.50 -7.92
CA LEU A 167 4.96 1.24 -8.66
C LEU A 167 6.05 0.38 -8.04
N GLU A 168 7.18 0.98 -7.66
CA GLU A 168 8.34 0.31 -7.09
C GLU A 168 8.01 -0.35 -5.75
N GLU A 169 7.26 0.34 -4.89
CA GLU A 169 6.78 -0.21 -3.61
C GLU A 169 5.91 -1.45 -3.84
N CYS A 170 4.96 -1.38 -4.78
CA CYS A 170 4.14 -2.53 -5.14
C CYS A 170 5.00 -3.71 -5.61
N LYS A 171 5.95 -3.47 -6.54
CA LYS A 171 6.80 -4.52 -7.10
C LYS A 171 7.65 -5.19 -6.03
N ASN A 172 8.33 -4.38 -5.21
CA ASN A 172 9.19 -4.90 -4.14
C ASN A 172 8.40 -5.68 -3.08
N THR A 173 7.11 -5.40 -2.92
CA THR A 173 6.25 -6.05 -1.93
C THR A 173 5.57 -7.31 -2.47
N CYS A 174 5.10 -7.30 -3.72
CA CYS A 174 4.17 -8.29 -4.26
C CYS A 174 4.62 -9.00 -5.54
N GLU A 175 5.58 -8.44 -6.29
CA GLU A 175 6.22 -9.17 -7.39
C GLU A 175 7.30 -10.08 -6.80
N ASP A 176 7.30 -11.34 -7.21
CA ASP A 176 8.32 -12.29 -6.76
C ASP A 176 9.68 -11.78 -7.26
N SER A 177 10.60 -11.50 -6.34
CA SER A 177 12.01 -11.38 -6.71
C SER A 177 12.40 -12.74 -7.26
N VAL A 178 12.52 -12.86 -8.58
CA VAL A 178 12.93 -14.09 -9.26
C VAL A 178 14.19 -14.59 -8.57
N SER A 179 14.00 -15.54 -7.67
CA SER A 179 15.09 -16.33 -7.18
C SER A 179 15.51 -17.14 -8.39
N ASN A 180 16.78 -17.02 -8.73
CA ASN A 180 17.47 -18.07 -9.47
C ASN A 180 17.47 -19.34 -8.59
N PHE A 181 16.31 -19.95 -8.39
CA PHE A 181 16.21 -21.36 -8.12
C PHE A 181 15.84 -22.00 -9.44
N GLN A 182 16.82 -22.72 -9.99
CA GLN A 182 16.59 -23.75 -10.97
C GLN A 182 15.43 -24.62 -10.44
N VAL A 183 14.25 -24.49 -11.03
CA VAL A 183 13.34 -25.63 -11.05
C VAL A 183 13.89 -26.47 -12.17
N ASP A 184 14.72 -27.45 -11.79
CA ASP A 184 15.05 -28.56 -12.66
C ASP A 184 13.74 -29.10 -13.21
N ASP A 185 13.60 -28.99 -14.53
CA ASP A 185 12.58 -29.63 -15.34
C ASP A 185 12.73 -31.15 -15.16
N PHE A 186 12.11 -31.72 -14.13
CA PHE A 186 11.80 -33.14 -14.12
C PHE A 186 10.69 -33.39 -15.14
N ARG A 187 11.07 -33.41 -16.41
CA ARG A 187 10.35 -34.17 -17.42
C ARG A 187 10.54 -35.65 -17.07
N ILE A 188 9.50 -36.26 -16.49
CA ILE A 188 9.29 -37.70 -16.65
C ILE A 188 8.89 -37.90 -18.11
N GLU A 189 9.88 -38.19 -18.94
CA GLU A 189 9.70 -38.92 -20.17
C GLU A 189 10.40 -40.27 -19.98
N LEU A 190 9.58 -41.33 -19.85
CA LEU A 190 10.02 -42.68 -20.14
C LEU A 190 10.55 -42.65 -21.57
N ASP A 191 11.83 -42.95 -21.77
CA ASP A 191 12.27 -43.79 -22.87
C ASP A 191 13.72 -44.26 -22.68
N ALA A 192 13.96 -45.47 -23.16
CA ALA A 192 15.08 -46.31 -22.79
C ALA A 192 16.39 -46.02 -23.56
N VAL A 193 17.48 -46.61 -23.02
CA VAL A 193 18.70 -47.07 -23.71
C VAL A 193 19.95 -46.14 -23.72
N ASN A 194 20.94 -46.58 -22.92
CA ASN A 194 22.42 -46.54 -23.09
C ASN A 194 23.28 -45.28 -22.83
N ASN A 195 24.06 -45.40 -21.73
CA ASN A 195 25.52 -45.23 -21.58
C ASN A 195 26.29 -44.00 -22.16
N SER A 196 26.85 -43.23 -21.20
CA SER A 196 28.20 -42.62 -21.14
C SER A 196 28.58 -41.50 -22.13
N LEU A 197 28.92 -40.32 -21.58
CA LEU A 197 30.24 -39.64 -21.63
C LEU A 197 30.10 -38.13 -21.29
N THR A 198 31.19 -37.58 -20.75
CA THR A 198 31.37 -36.29 -20.06
C THR A 198 31.00 -35.00 -20.84
N PRO A 199 30.53 -33.92 -20.18
CA PRO A 199 30.43 -32.60 -20.82
C PRO A 199 31.64 -31.70 -20.53
N ARG A 200 32.23 -31.19 -21.61
CA ARG A 200 33.29 -30.17 -21.68
C ARG A 200 32.69 -28.76 -21.55
N PRO A 201 33.34 -27.79 -20.89
CA PRO A 201 32.73 -26.47 -20.64
C PRO A 201 32.88 -25.54 -21.85
N THR A 202 31.77 -25.20 -22.50
CA THR A 202 31.70 -24.14 -23.52
C THR A 202 31.36 -22.80 -22.87
N LYS A 203 32.33 -21.88 -22.89
CA LYS A 203 32.21 -20.47 -22.49
C LYS A 203 31.45 -19.66 -23.55
N VAL A 204 30.42 -18.91 -23.16
CA VAL A 204 29.91 -17.72 -23.89
C VAL A 204 29.25 -16.75 -22.87
N PRO A 205 29.05 -15.44 -23.16
CA PRO A 205 29.77 -14.36 -22.49
C PRO A 205 28.92 -13.49 -21.56
N ARG A 206 29.62 -12.81 -20.65
CA ARG A 206 29.08 -11.91 -19.61
C ARG A 206 28.27 -10.74 -20.19
N ILE A 207 27.01 -10.62 -19.78
CA ILE A 207 26.16 -9.44 -20.00
C ILE A 207 26.61 -8.31 -19.05
N LEU A 208 26.91 -7.13 -19.60
CA LEU A 208 27.25 -5.92 -18.85
C LEU A 208 26.05 -5.46 -18.00
N GLY A 209 26.18 -5.47 -16.68
CA GLY A 209 25.18 -4.90 -15.77
C GLY A 209 25.17 -3.36 -15.81
N PHE A 210 23.98 -2.78 -15.95
CA PHE A 210 23.73 -1.34 -15.78
C PHE A 210 23.87 -0.96 -14.31
N HIS A 211 24.76 -0.03 -13.97
CA HIS A 211 24.96 0.48 -12.60
C HIS A 211 24.53 1.95 -12.51
N GLY A 212 23.27 2.26 -12.81
CA GLY A 212 22.67 3.59 -12.61
C GLY A 212 21.39 3.51 -11.79
N PRO A 213 20.78 4.66 -11.45
CA PRO A 213 19.45 4.66 -10.84
C PRO A 213 18.47 3.90 -11.74
N SER A 214 17.71 2.96 -11.17
CA SER A 214 16.79 2.08 -11.91
C SER A 214 15.77 2.88 -12.71
N TRP A 215 15.33 4.03 -12.19
CA TRP A 215 14.38 4.92 -12.84
C TRP A 215 14.87 5.47 -14.18
N CYS A 216 16.19 5.52 -14.44
CA CYS A 216 16.71 5.85 -15.77
C CYS A 216 16.24 4.87 -16.86
N LEU A 217 15.82 3.66 -16.50
CA LEU A 217 15.33 2.64 -17.43
C LEU A 217 13.83 2.79 -17.74
N THR A 218 13.11 3.68 -17.05
CA THR A 218 11.68 3.93 -17.30
C THR A 218 11.48 4.67 -18.63
N PRO A 219 10.37 4.45 -19.37
CA PRO A 219 10.09 5.18 -20.60
C PRO A 219 9.79 6.66 -20.32
N ALA A 220 9.89 7.53 -21.33
CA ALA A 220 9.47 8.93 -21.18
C ALA A 220 7.96 9.01 -20.87
N ASP A 221 7.58 9.57 -19.72
CA ASP A 221 6.18 9.78 -19.37
C ASP A 221 5.78 11.24 -19.59
N ARG A 222 4.87 11.46 -20.54
CA ARG A 222 4.32 12.78 -20.86
C ARG A 222 3.58 13.39 -19.66
N GLY A 223 3.03 12.59 -18.75
CA GLY A 223 2.18 13.08 -17.67
C GLY A 223 0.76 13.45 -18.13
N LEU A 224 -0.02 14.01 -17.22
CA LEU A 224 -1.49 14.13 -17.34
C LEU A 224 -2.00 15.54 -17.62
N CYS A 225 -1.13 16.55 -17.65
CA CYS A 225 -1.51 17.93 -17.89
C CYS A 225 -1.57 18.26 -19.40
N GLN A 226 -1.65 19.55 -19.75
CA GLN A 226 -1.82 19.99 -21.14
C GLN A 226 -0.67 20.87 -21.68
N ALA A 227 0.38 21.12 -20.88
CA ALA A 227 1.53 21.87 -21.37
C ALA A 227 2.34 21.05 -22.40
N ASN A 228 3.24 21.72 -23.11
CA ASN A 228 4.13 21.08 -24.08
C ASN A 228 5.59 21.49 -23.82
N GLU A 229 6.04 21.26 -22.58
CA GLU A 229 7.39 21.61 -22.14
C GLU A 229 8.42 20.65 -22.73
N SER A 230 9.53 21.18 -23.25
CA SER A 230 10.60 20.35 -23.81
C SER A 230 11.48 19.80 -22.68
N ARG A 231 11.47 18.48 -22.49
CA ARG A 231 12.27 17.77 -21.49
C ARG A 231 13.10 16.68 -22.16
N PHE A 232 13.97 16.02 -21.40
CA PHE A 232 14.82 14.91 -21.84
C PHE A 232 14.57 13.67 -21.00
N TYR A 233 14.64 12.49 -21.59
CA TYR A 233 14.63 11.21 -20.88
C TYR A 233 15.76 10.33 -21.38
N TYR A 234 16.26 9.43 -20.54
CA TYR A 234 17.25 8.43 -20.90
C TYR A 234 16.55 7.22 -21.53
N ASN A 235 16.96 6.86 -22.74
CA ASN A 235 16.48 5.67 -23.41
C ASN A 235 17.53 4.55 -23.26
N SER A 236 17.19 3.54 -22.47
CA SER A 236 18.06 2.40 -22.15
C SER A 236 18.43 1.56 -23.36
N ASN A 237 17.49 1.37 -24.30
CA ASN A 237 17.70 0.61 -25.54
C ASN A 237 18.76 1.25 -26.44
N THR A 238 18.80 2.59 -26.48
CA THR A 238 19.77 3.35 -27.31
C THR A 238 20.98 3.86 -26.53
N GLY A 239 20.96 3.79 -25.19
CA GLY A 239 22.00 4.33 -24.30
C GLY A 239 22.16 5.85 -24.38
N LYS A 240 21.11 6.58 -24.78
CA LYS A 240 21.15 8.02 -25.09
C LYS A 240 19.97 8.79 -24.46
N CYS A 241 20.21 10.07 -24.20
CA CYS A 241 19.17 10.99 -23.75
C CYS A 241 18.47 11.65 -24.93
N HIS A 242 17.16 11.42 -25.06
CA HIS A 242 16.30 11.95 -26.14
C HIS A 242 15.32 12.99 -25.60
N PRO A 243 14.94 14.01 -26.40
CA PRO A 243 13.93 14.98 -26.01
C PRO A 243 12.52 14.38 -26.09
N PHE A 244 11.60 14.85 -25.23
CA PHE A 244 10.16 14.55 -25.29
C PHE A 244 9.33 15.75 -24.80
N LYS A 245 8.01 15.73 -25.08
CA LYS A 245 7.08 16.77 -24.65
C LYS A 245 6.42 16.37 -23.32
N TYR A 246 6.77 17.08 -22.25
CA TYR A 246 6.20 16.91 -20.93
C TYR A 246 4.99 17.84 -20.73
N SER A 247 3.95 17.29 -20.11
CA SER A 247 2.67 17.94 -19.92
C SER A 247 2.63 18.98 -18.81
N GLY A 248 3.65 19.03 -17.96
CA GLY A 248 3.75 19.97 -16.84
C GLY A 248 3.36 19.38 -15.47
N CYS A 249 2.70 18.21 -15.42
CA CYS A 249 2.41 17.51 -14.17
C CYS A 249 2.41 15.98 -14.31
N GLY A 250 2.63 15.27 -13.20
CA GLY A 250 2.76 13.82 -13.18
C GLY A 250 4.10 13.36 -13.73
N GLY A 251 4.09 12.29 -14.54
CA GLY A 251 5.32 11.75 -15.11
C GLY A 251 6.08 10.80 -14.18
N ASN A 252 7.25 10.37 -14.63
CA ASN A 252 8.23 9.63 -13.83
C ASN A 252 9.56 10.41 -13.71
N GLU A 253 10.48 9.86 -12.93
CA GLU A 253 11.76 10.51 -12.58
C GLU A 253 12.72 10.61 -13.78
N ASN A 254 12.51 9.83 -14.84
CA ASN A 254 13.28 9.92 -16.09
C ASN A 254 12.88 11.14 -16.94
N ASN A 255 12.91 12.31 -16.32
CA ASN A 255 12.45 13.57 -16.88
C ASN A 255 13.40 14.68 -16.44
N PHE A 256 14.24 15.12 -17.37
CA PHE A 256 15.30 16.09 -17.15
C PHE A 256 15.02 17.39 -17.90
N THR A 257 15.25 18.52 -17.26
CA THR A 257 15.19 19.86 -17.90
C THR A 257 16.33 20.08 -18.90
N SER A 258 17.44 19.34 -18.77
CA SER A 258 18.61 19.47 -19.66
C SER A 258 19.16 18.11 -20.09
N LYS A 259 19.64 18.05 -21.34
CA LYS A 259 20.33 16.88 -21.89
C LYS A 259 21.57 16.51 -21.08
N LEU A 260 22.31 17.51 -20.59
CA LEU A 260 23.49 17.30 -19.77
C LEU A 260 23.13 16.65 -18.42
N GLY A 261 22.06 17.12 -17.76
CA GLY A 261 21.54 16.51 -16.53
C GLY A 261 21.17 15.04 -16.70
N CYS A 262 20.46 14.71 -17.78
CA CYS A 262 20.14 13.32 -18.13
C CYS A 262 21.39 12.47 -18.30
N ILE A 263 22.38 12.97 -19.05
CA ILE A 263 23.64 12.24 -19.29
C ILE A 263 24.41 12.03 -17.98
N THR A 264 24.53 13.06 -17.14
CA THR A 264 25.28 12.97 -15.89
C THR A 264 24.65 11.98 -14.92
N THR A 265 23.32 11.90 -14.88
CA THR A 265 22.59 11.03 -13.95
C THR A 265 22.51 9.59 -14.46
N CYS A 266 22.17 9.39 -15.74
CA CYS A 266 21.87 8.06 -16.27
C CYS A 266 23.01 7.41 -17.06
N LYS A 267 23.95 8.19 -17.63
CA LYS A 267 25.07 7.65 -18.43
C LYS A 267 26.32 7.35 -17.60
N LYS A 268 26.51 8.02 -16.44
CA LYS A 268 27.65 7.75 -15.54
C LYS A 268 27.60 6.39 -14.86
N GLY A 269 26.45 5.72 -14.89
CA GLY A 269 26.27 4.37 -14.35
C GLY A 269 27.04 3.24 -15.06
N PHE A 270 27.95 3.56 -15.98
CA PHE A 270 28.78 2.60 -16.72
C PHE A 270 30.29 2.80 -16.56
N ILE A 271 30.77 3.78 -15.78
CA ILE A 271 32.22 4.02 -15.63
C ILE A 271 32.65 3.88 -14.17
N GLN A 272 32.89 2.64 -13.75
CA GLN A 272 33.90 2.35 -12.73
C GLN A 272 34.81 1.21 -13.24
N ARG A 273 35.98 1.57 -13.77
CA ARG A 273 37.10 0.64 -13.84
C ARG A 273 37.58 0.38 -12.41
N LYS A 274 37.02 -0.61 -11.71
CA LYS A 274 37.71 -1.22 -10.57
C LYS A 274 38.87 -2.05 -11.12
N SER A 275 40.03 -1.42 -11.31
CA SER A 275 41.29 -2.17 -11.38
C SER A 275 41.46 -2.89 -10.04
N LYS A 276 41.26 -4.22 -10.02
CA LYS A 276 41.64 -5.05 -8.87
C LYS A 276 43.15 -4.86 -8.63
N GLY A 277 43.49 -4.55 -7.38
CA GLY A 277 44.86 -4.27 -6.97
C GLY A 277 45.79 -5.46 -7.19
N GLY A 278 46.99 -5.14 -7.66
CA GLY A 278 48.15 -6.02 -7.66
C GLY A 278 49.38 -5.18 -7.34
N ALA A 279 49.89 -5.36 -6.12
CA ALA A 279 51.23 -5.04 -5.63
C ALA A 279 51.77 -3.60 -5.78
N ILE A 280 52.05 -3.01 -4.61
CA ILE A 280 52.94 -1.86 -4.40
C ILE A 280 54.27 -2.09 -5.13
N LYS A 281 54.63 -1.19 -6.05
CA LYS A 281 56.03 -0.90 -6.37
C LYS A 281 56.27 0.61 -6.26
N ILE A 282 56.85 0.98 -5.13
CA ILE A 282 57.43 2.31 -4.91
C ILE A 282 58.53 2.52 -5.97
N LYS A 283 58.36 3.49 -6.85
CA LYS A 283 59.49 4.13 -7.55
C LYS A 283 59.42 5.64 -7.33
N ARG A 284 60.27 6.11 -6.43
CA ARG A 284 60.60 7.53 -6.21
C ARG A 284 61.28 8.12 -7.45
N LYS A 285 61.09 9.44 -7.62
CA LYS A 285 61.83 10.47 -8.42
C LYS A 285 60.88 11.15 -9.43
N ARG A 286 60.82 12.47 -9.60
CA ARG A 286 61.53 13.65 -9.05
C ARG A 286 60.58 14.84 -9.30
N LYS A 287 60.47 15.80 -8.37
CA LYS A 287 59.73 17.06 -8.58
C LYS A 287 60.33 17.81 -9.77
N LYS A 288 59.52 18.19 -10.77
CA LYS A 288 59.85 19.25 -11.72
C LYS A 288 59.26 20.58 -11.21
N PRO A 289 60.03 21.69 -11.25
CA PRO A 289 59.68 22.96 -10.62
C PRO A 289 58.57 23.70 -11.38
N GLN A 290 57.85 24.55 -10.65
CA GLN A 290 56.77 25.37 -11.16
C GLN A 290 57.29 26.52 -12.02
N VAL A 291 56.77 26.64 -13.23
CA VAL A 291 56.93 27.83 -14.07
C VAL A 291 55.88 28.84 -13.61
N LYS A 292 56.34 29.95 -13.02
CA LYS A 292 55.50 31.12 -12.72
C LYS A 292 55.24 31.87 -14.02
N THR A 293 54.02 31.83 -14.51
CA THR A 293 53.57 32.71 -15.60
C THR A 293 53.29 34.09 -15.02
N VAL A 294 54.15 35.05 -15.34
CA VAL A 294 53.98 36.47 -14.99
C VAL A 294 52.97 37.08 -15.96
N TYR A 295 51.82 37.52 -15.46
CA TYR A 295 50.92 38.40 -16.21
C TYR A 295 51.59 39.78 -16.31
N LYS A 296 51.79 40.26 -17.54
CA LYS A 296 52.28 41.60 -17.83
C LYS A 296 51.08 42.55 -17.83
N GLU A 297 51.06 43.51 -16.92
CA GLU A 297 50.07 44.59 -16.89
C GLU A 297 50.15 45.40 -18.19
N MET A 298 49.04 45.47 -18.93
CA MET A 298 48.88 46.39 -20.04
C MET A 298 48.29 47.69 -19.52
N PHE A 299 49.12 48.72 -19.37
CA PHE A 299 48.67 50.09 -19.17
C PHE A 299 48.02 50.60 -20.47
N VAL A 300 46.71 50.82 -20.43
CA VAL A 300 46.00 51.61 -21.44
C VAL A 300 46.31 53.09 -21.18
N LYS A 301 47.08 53.72 -22.07
CA LYS A 301 47.14 55.18 -22.16
C LYS A 301 45.80 55.67 -22.72
N LYS A 302 45.05 56.44 -21.95
CA LYS A 302 44.04 57.37 -22.50
C LYS A 302 44.79 58.47 -23.26
N ILE A 303 44.41 58.67 -24.52
CA ILE A 303 44.64 59.91 -25.27
C ILE A 303 43.33 60.69 -25.17
#